data_AF-A0A3B8ME04-F1
#
_entry.id   AF-A0A3B8ME04-F1
#
_cell.length_a   1.000
_cell.length_b   1.000
_cell.length_c   1.000
_cell.angle_alpha   90.00
_cell.angle_beta   90.00
_cell.angle_gamma   90.00
#
_symmetry.space_group_name_H-M   'P 1'
#
loop_
_entity.id
_entity.type
_entity.pdbx_description
1 polymer ?
#
loop_
_entity_poly.entity_id
_entity_poly.type
_entity_poly.pdbx_seq_one_letter_code
_entity_poly.pdbx_strand_id
1 'polypeptide(L)' 'MTLKWRVLAALSIAELLGMALWFSDSAVVNDLSTIWELSSGDHAWLTKSLQIGFVFGTLFSALTNLPDVVSARSLFA' A
#
# COMPACT_ATOMS: atom_id res chain seq x y z
N MET A 1 14.31 20.56 17.30
CA MET A 1 13.44 20.48 16.10
C MET A 1 12.04 20.91 16.47
N THR A 2 11.41 21.81 15.70
CA THR A 2 10.02 22.22 15.96
C THR A 2 9.08 21.04 15.74
N LEU A 3 7.93 21.03 16.43
CA LEU A 3 6.94 19.95 16.34
C LEU A 3 6.52 19.64 14.89
N LYS A 4 6.48 20.67 14.03
CA LYS A 4 6.15 20.58 12.60
C LYS A 4 7.09 19.64 11.84
N TRP A 5 8.41 19.76 12.03
CA TRP A 5 9.38 18.92 11.33
C TRP A 5 9.33 17.46 11.78
N ARG A 6 9.00 17.20 13.05
CA ARG A 6 8.81 15.83 13.55
C ARG A 6 7.60 15.15 12.92
N VAL A 7 6.49 15.89 12.77
CA VAL A 7 5.28 15.37 12.12
C VAL A 7 5.54 15.09 10.63
N LEU A 8 6.21 16.01 9.93
CA LEU A 8 6.57 15.80 8.52
C LEU A 8 7.47 14.57 8.35
N ALA A 9 8.50 14.41 9.19
CA ALA A 9 9.38 13.25 9.13
C ALA A 9 8.61 11.94 9.38
N ALA A 10 7.71 11.91 10.37
CA ALA A 10 6.87 10.75 10.65
C ALA A 10 5.95 10.41 9.45
N LEU A 11 5.29 11.41 8.87
CA LEU A 11 4.44 11.22 7.69
C LEU A 11 5.24 10.73 6.48
N SER A 12 6.42 11.31 6.21
CA SER A 12 7.27 10.86 5.11
C SER A 12 7.75 9.42 5.29
N ILE A 13 8.06 9.01 6.53
CA ILE A 13 8.43 7.61 6.83
C ILE A 13 7.23 6.68 6.64
N ALA A 14 6.05 7.06 7.16
CA ALA A 14 4.84 6.26 6.99
C ALA A 14 4.48 6.08 5.51
N GLU A 15 4.54 7.15 4.72
CA GLU A 15 4.31 7.11 3.27
C GLU A 15 5.36 6.27 2.56
N LEU A 16 6.64 6.42 2.91
CA LEU A 16 7.72 5.61 2.34
C LEU A 16 7.47 4.11 2.59
N LEU A 17 7.07 3.73 3.80
CA LEU A 17 6.78 2.34 4.15
C LEU A 17 5.53 1.82 3.44
N GLY A 18 4.47 2.63 3.33
CA GLY A 18 3.27 2.28 2.57
C GLY A 18 3.56 2.07 1.08
N MET A 19 4.30 3.00 0.48
CA MET A 19 4.73 2.91 -0.92
C MET A 19 5.73 1.78 -1.16
N ALA A 20 6.57 1.42 -0.17
CA ALA A 20 7.47 0.27 -0.30
C ALA A 20 6.69 -1.04 -0.55
N LEU A 21 5.56 -1.23 0.13
CA LEU A 21 4.68 -2.38 -0.12
C LEU A 21 4.06 -2.31 -1.53
N TRP A 22 3.67 -1.12 -1.97
CA TRP A 22 3.14 -0.91 -3.32
C TRP A 22 4.14 -1.29 -4.42
N PHE A 23 5.41 -0.94 -4.24
CA PHE A 23 6.47 -1.26 -5.21
C PHE A 23 7.03 -2.69 -5.07
N SER A 24 6.66 -3.43 -4.03
CA SER A 24 7.17 -4.78 -3.77
C SER A 24 6.85 -5.78 -4.89
N ASP A 25 5.71 -5.64 -5.57
CA ASP A 25 5.32 -6.52 -6.67
C ASP A 25 6.31 -6.41 -7.84
N SER A 26 6.54 -5.19 -8.34
CA SER A 26 7.50 -4.94 -9.42
C SER A 26 8.95 -5.31 -9.06
N ALA A 27 9.30 -5.26 -7.78
CA ALA A 27 10.64 -5.61 -7.30
C ALA A 27 10.88 -7.13 -7.27
N VAL A 28 9.86 -7.91 -6.88
CA VAL A 28 10.03 -9.35 -6.61
C VAL A 28 9.51 -10.22 -7.76
N VAL A 29 8.62 -9.72 -8.63
CA VAL A 29 7.96 -10.52 -9.68
C VAL A 29 8.94 -11.27 -10.60
N ASN A 30 10.08 -10.68 -10.95
CA ASN A 30 11.08 -11.34 -11.82
C ASN A 30 11.80 -12.49 -11.10
N ASP A 31 12.17 -12.29 -9.83
CA ASP A 31 12.81 -13.33 -9.02
C ASP A 31 11.80 -14.46 -8.73
N LEU A 32 10.57 -14.11 -8.41
CA LEU A 32 9.49 -15.06 -8.15
C LEU A 32 9.10 -15.86 -9.39
N SER A 33 9.09 -15.22 -10.56
CA SER A 33 8.92 -15.87 -11.87
C SER A 33 9.89 -17.02 -12.06
N THR A 34 11.15 -16.77 -11.73
CA THR A 34 12.25 -17.69 -11.96
C THR A 34 12.20 -18.84 -10.96
N ILE A 35 11.85 -18.56 -9.70
CA ILE A 35 11.82 -19.57 -8.63
C ILE A 35 10.55 -20.44 -8.71
N TRP A 36 9.42 -19.87 -9.11
CA TRP A 36 8.12 -20.56 -9.14
C TRP A 36 7.66 -20.99 -10.54
N GLU A 37 8.50 -20.79 -11.57
CA GLU A 37 8.19 -21.12 -12.98
C GLU A 37 6.83 -20.54 -13.42
N LEU A 38 6.57 -19.29 -13.05
CA LEU A 38 5.26 -18.66 -13.24
C LEU A 38 4.90 -18.53 -14.73
N SER A 39 3.65 -18.84 -15.07
CA SER A 39 3.13 -18.57 -16.40
C SER A 39 2.88 -17.06 -16.62
N SER A 40 2.72 -16.63 -17.87
CA SER A 40 2.37 -15.26 -18.20
C SER A 40 1.05 -14.80 -17.55
N GLY A 41 0.12 -15.74 -17.33
CA GLY A 41 -1.14 -15.48 -16.62
C GLY A 41 -0.92 -15.20 -15.13
N ASP A 42 -0.02 -15.93 -14.49
CA ASP A 42 0.28 -15.81 -13.07
C ASP A 42 1.00 -14.49 -12.76
N HIS A 43 1.90 -14.06 -13.65
CA HIS A 43 2.51 -12.73 -13.58
C HIS A 43 1.46 -11.62 -13.60
N ALA A 44 0.51 -11.72 -14.53
CA ALA A 44 -0.56 -10.72 -14.62
C ALA A 44 -1.43 -10.71 -13.36
N TRP A 45 -1.63 -11.87 -12.71
CA TRP A 45 -2.38 -11.97 -11.47
C TRP A 45 -1.63 -11.40 -10.26
N LEU A 46 -0.31 -11.53 -10.18
CA LEU A 46 0.50 -10.92 -9.13
C LEU A 46 0.27 -9.39 -9.09
N THR A 47 0.43 -8.72 -10.23
CA THR A 47 0.25 -7.26 -10.32
C THR A 47 -1.19 -6.80 -10.15
N LYS A 48 -2.16 -7.56 -10.67
CA LYS A 48 -3.59 -7.22 -10.48
C LYS A 48 -4.04 -7.36 -9.03
N SER A 49 -3.42 -8.24 -8.24
CA SER A 49 -3.81 -8.47 -6.84
C SER A 49 -3.66 -7.21 -5.99
N LEU A 50 -2.58 -6.43 -6.20
CA LEU A 50 -2.40 -5.14 -5.52
C LEU A 50 -3.50 -4.14 -5.88
N GLN A 51 -3.83 -4.03 -7.17
CA GLN A 51 -4.85 -3.10 -7.65
C GLN A 51 -6.23 -3.44 -7.10
N ILE A 52 -6.58 -4.74 -7.09
CA ILE A 52 -7.83 -5.24 -6.50
C ILE A 52 -7.88 -4.91 -5.01
N GLY A 53 -6.79 -5.15 -4.28
CA GLY A 53 -6.70 -4.82 -2.85
C GLY A 53 -6.92 -3.33 -2.58
N PHE A 54 -6.31 -2.45 -3.40
CA PHE A 54 -6.49 -1.00 -3.30
C PHE A 54 -7.94 -0.57 -3.54
N VAL A 55 -8.56 -1.08 -4.61
CA VAL A 55 -9.97 -0.78 -4.92
C VAL A 55 -10.87 -1.27 -3.79
N PHE A 56 -10.65 -2.47 -3.28
CA PHE A 56 -11.44 -3.01 -2.19
C PHE A 56 -11.29 -2.18 -0.90
N GLY A 57 -10.06 -1.82 -0.53
CA GLY A 57 -9.80 -1.02 0.67
C GLY A 57 -10.38 0.39 0.59
N THR A 58 -10.23 1.06 -0.54
CA THR A 58 -10.80 2.41 -0.76
C THR A 58 -12.32 2.37 -0.79
N LEU A 59 -12.92 1.36 -1.43
CA LEU A 59 -14.37 1.17 -1.45
C LEU A 59 -14.90 0.90 -0.03
N PHE A 60 -14.26 0.01 0.73
CA PHE A 60 -14.65 -0.28 2.10
C PHE A 60 -14.54 0.96 3.00
N SER A 61 -13.45 1.72 2.88
CA SER A 61 -13.25 2.98 3.59
C SER A 61 -14.35 4.00 3.26
N ALA A 62 -14.72 4.12 1.99
CA ALA A 62 -15.79 5.02 1.55
C ALA A 62 -17.17 4.57 2.04
N LEU A 63 -17.49 3.27 1.94
CA LEU A 63 -18.77 2.71 2.39
C LEU A 63 -18.97 2.85 3.91
N THR A 64 -17.89 2.76 4.67
CA THR A 64 -17.93 2.93 6.13
C THR A 64 -17.78 4.39 6.57
N ASN A 65 -17.61 5.30 5.61
CA ASN A 65 -17.26 6.70 5.83
C ASN A 65 -16.11 6.89 6.84
N LEU A 66 -15.13 5.99 6.77
CA LEU A 66 -14.09 5.84 7.78
C LEU A 66 -13.31 7.14 8.07
N PRO A 67 -12.95 7.97 7.06
CA PRO A 67 -12.23 9.22 7.29
C PRO A 67 -13.00 10.26 8.12
N ASP A 68 -14.34 10.19 8.11
CA ASP A 68 -15.20 11.12 8.84
C ASP A 68 -15.56 10.59 10.23
N VAL A 69 -15.62 9.26 10.39
CA VAL A 69 -15.99 8.60 11.65
C VAL A 69 -14.78 8.51 12.59
N VAL A 70 -13.58 8.29 12.05
CA VAL A 70 -12.36 8.13 12.84
C VAL A 70 -11.46 9.33 12.61
N SER A 71 -10.98 9.94 13.70
CA SER A 71 -10.04 11.06 13.57
C SER A 71 -8.80 10.65 12.78
N ALA A 72 -8.31 11.51 11.88
CA ALA A 72 -7.11 11.24 11.09
C ALA A 72 -5.89 10.85 11.97
N ARG A 73 -5.82 11.36 13.20
CA ARG A 73 -4.81 10.95 14.18
C ARG A 73 -4.94 9.47 14.56
N SER A 74 -6.14 8.93 14.75
CA SER A 74 -6.33 7.51 15.08
C SER A 74 -6.31 6.59 13.85
N LEU A 75 -6.51 7.14 12.65
CA LEU A 75 -6.40 6.38 11.39
C LEU A 75 -4.94 6.19 10.95
N PHE A 76 -4.09 7.20 11.20
CA PHE A 76 -2.73 7.26 10.66
C PHE A 76 -1.61 7.28 11.72
N ALA A 77 -1.91 7.47 13.01
CA ALA A 77 -0.91 7.42 14.09
C ALA A 77 -0.98 6.11 14.87
#